data_AF-A0A0F9J173-F1
#
_entry.id   AF-A0A0F9J173-F1
#
_cell.length_a   1.000
_cell.length_b   1.000
_cell.length_c   1.000
_cell.angle_alpha   90.00
_cell.angle_beta   90.00
_cell.angle_gamma   90.00
#
_symmetry.space_group_name_H-M   'P 1'
#
loop_
_entity.id
_entity.type
_entity.pdbx_description
1 polymer ?
#
loop_
_entity_poly.entity_id
_entity_poly.type
_entity_poly.pdbx_seq_one_letter_code
_entity_poly.pdbx_strand_id
1 'polypeptide(L)'
;MKEELLNQIKPILEMTKNGIIKAAEVIQQQAPEVVAEIYRWEFFKSLFGFIVGMLLLVLAIYGPCRFYRFLKNEDSVTDGDTIGISLMVLSFSLIVPVVVLGCNLTWIKIYIAPKLFLISYLSDLIK
;
A
#
# COMPACT_ATOMS: atom_id res chain seq x y z
N MET A 1 55.03 -16.18 -4.15
CA MET A 1 53.90 -15.71 -4.99
C MET A 1 52.53 -16.24 -4.54
N LYS A 2 52.21 -17.54 -4.58
CA LYS A 2 50.89 -18.03 -4.08
C LYS A 2 50.70 -17.88 -2.56
N GLU A 3 51.77 -18.05 -1.78
CA GLU A 3 51.71 -17.89 -0.31
C GLU A 3 51.63 -16.43 0.15
N GLU A 4 52.25 -15.49 -0.58
CA GLU A 4 52.09 -14.05 -0.34
C GLU A 4 50.65 -13.59 -0.60
N LEU A 5 50.04 -14.05 -1.70
CA LEU A 5 48.63 -13.77 -1.99
C LEU A 5 47.72 -14.34 -0.89
N LEU A 6 47.97 -15.56 -0.42
CA LEU A 6 47.23 -16.17 0.68
C LEU A 6 47.37 -15.37 1.99
N ASN A 7 48.56 -14.87 2.30
CA ASN A 7 48.79 -14.04 3.49
C ASN A 7 48.19 -12.63 3.37
N GLN A 8 47.99 -12.09 2.17
CA GLN A 8 47.27 -10.83 1.96
C GLN A 8 45.75 -11.00 1.95
N ILE A 9 45.24 -12.14 1.48
CA ILE A 9 43.79 -12.42 1.44
C ILE A 9 43.26 -12.78 2.83
N LYS A 10 44.03 -13.47 3.68
CA LYS A 10 43.62 -13.81 5.05
C LYS A 10 43.12 -12.62 5.89
N PRO A 11 43.83 -11.50 6.01
CA PRO A 11 43.36 -10.35 6.77
C PRO A 11 42.15 -9.67 6.13
N ILE A 12 42.06 -9.65 4.79
CA ILE A 12 40.88 -9.13 4.08
C ILE A 12 39.67 -10.04 4.33
N LEU A 13 39.86 -11.36 4.35
CA LEU A 13 38.83 -12.35 4.65
C LEU A 13 38.37 -12.25 6.11
N GLU A 14 39.28 -12.05 7.06
CA GLU A 14 38.93 -11.81 8.46
C GLU A 14 38.23 -10.47 8.67
N MET A 15 38.70 -9.39 8.05
CA MET A 15 38.00 -8.10 8.09
C MET A 15 36.61 -8.19 7.46
N THR A 16 36.48 -8.92 6.35
CA THR A 16 35.19 -9.15 5.68
C THR A 16 34.29 -10.00 6.58
N LYS A 17 34.80 -11.09 7.17
CA LYS A 17 34.06 -11.92 8.12
C LYS A 17 33.60 -11.13 9.34
N ASN A 18 34.49 -10.32 9.92
CA ASN A 18 34.19 -9.48 11.08
C ASN A 18 33.23 -8.33 10.72
N GLY A 19 33.33 -7.77 9.52
CA GLY A 19 32.40 -6.79 8.98
C GLY A 19 31.01 -7.37 8.74
N ILE A 20 30.93 -8.59 8.20
CA ILE A 20 29.68 -9.34 8.02
C ILE A 20 29.04 -9.68 9.37
N ILE A 21 29.83 -10.15 10.34
CA ILE A 21 29.33 -10.47 11.68
C ILE A 21 28.80 -9.19 12.35
N LYS A 22 29.54 -8.08 12.30
CA LYS A 22 29.08 -6.80 12.84
C LYS A 22 27.83 -6.27 12.14
N ALA A 23 27.75 -6.38 10.82
CA ALA A 23 26.56 -6.00 10.07
C ALA A 23 25.35 -6.86 10.44
N ALA A 24 25.54 -8.18 10.61
CA ALA A 24 24.50 -9.10 11.06
C ALA A 24 24.06 -8.79 12.50
N GLU A 25 25.00 -8.43 13.39
CA GLU A 25 24.73 -8.06 14.77
C GLU A 25 23.96 -6.73 14.86
N VAL A 26 24.32 -5.75 14.02
CA VAL A 26 23.57 -4.48 13.87
C VAL A 26 22.16 -4.73 13.35
N ILE A 27 21.98 -5.57 12.33
CA ILE A 27 20.65 -5.94 11.83
C ILE A 27 19.86 -6.70 12.90
N GLN A 28 20.48 -7.59 13.68
CA GLN A 28 19.79 -8.28 14.77
C GLN A 28 19.37 -7.34 15.91
N GLN A 29 20.22 -6.36 16.25
CA GLN A 29 19.90 -5.35 17.26
C GLN A 29 18.85 -4.34 16.79
N GLN A 30 18.88 -3.97 15.51
CA GLN A 30 17.94 -3.02 14.91
C GLN A 30 16.70 -3.66 14.30
N ALA A 31 16.68 -5.00 14.14
CA ALA A 31 15.52 -5.76 13.67
C ALA A 31 14.22 -5.35 14.35
N PRO A 32 14.13 -5.24 15.69
CA PRO A 32 12.88 -4.81 16.33
C PRO A 32 12.46 -3.38 15.92
N GLU A 33 13.41 -2.47 15.73
CA GLU A 33 13.12 -1.08 15.35
C GLU A 33 12.72 -0.95 13.89
N VAL A 34 13.44 -1.61 12.98
CA VAL A 34 13.14 -1.62 11.54
C VAL A 34 11.81 -2.31 11.26
N VAL A 35 11.51 -3.40 11.97
CA VAL A 35 10.21 -4.06 11.90
C VAL A 35 9.09 -3.12 12.34
N ALA A 36 9.27 -2.40 13.45
CA ALA A 36 8.30 -1.41 13.91
C ALA A 36 8.13 -0.26 12.89
N GLU A 37 9.21 0.14 12.21
CA GLU A 37 9.16 1.15 11.16
C GLU A 37 8.43 0.65 9.91
N ILE A 38 8.68 -0.58 9.45
CA ILE A 38 7.96 -1.20 8.33
C ILE A 38 6.46 -1.27 8.63
N TYR A 39 6.07 -1.69 9.85
CA TYR A 39 4.67 -1.68 10.25
C TYR A 39 4.08 -0.27 10.25
N ARG A 40 4.78 0.73 10.79
CA ARG A 40 4.31 2.13 10.77
C ARG A 40 4.14 2.65 9.34
N TRP A 41 5.11 2.41 8.47
CA TRP A 41 5.10 2.87 7.09
C TRP A 41 3.97 2.24 6.28
N GLU A 42 3.79 0.93 6.39
CA GLU A 42 2.72 0.21 5.68
C GLU A 42 1.34 0.54 6.27
N PHE A 43 1.26 0.81 7.57
CA PHE A 43 0.06 1.36 8.19
C PHE A 43 -0.28 2.75 7.62
N PHE A 44 0.69 3.66 7.52
CA PHE A 44 0.46 5.01 6.97
C PHE A 44 0.07 5.00 5.49
N LYS A 45 0.72 4.18 4.66
CA LYS A 45 0.32 3.99 3.26
C LYS A 45 -1.12 3.54 3.14
N SER A 46 -1.51 2.58 3.97
CA SER A 46 -2.85 2.00 3.92
C SER A 46 -3.91 2.96 4.44
N LEU A 47 -3.59 3.69 5.51
CA LEU A 47 -4.45 4.73 6.07
C LEU A 47 -4.64 5.91 5.11
N PHE A 48 -3.56 6.36 4.45
CA PHE A 48 -3.65 7.44 3.46
C PHE A 48 -4.52 7.03 2.27
N GLY A 49 -4.32 5.82 1.75
CA GLY A 49 -5.16 5.30 0.66
C GLY A 49 -6.62 5.09 1.06
N PHE A 50 -6.90 4.74 2.31
CA PHE A 50 -8.26 4.67 2.84
C PHE A 50 -8.92 6.05 2.91
N ILE A 51 -8.21 7.08 3.39
CA ILE A 51 -8.71 8.46 3.45
C ILE A 51 -9.00 8.99 2.04
N VAL A 52 -8.07 8.79 1.09
CA VAL A 52 -8.25 9.18 -0.31
C VAL A 52 -9.41 8.42 -0.94
N GLY A 53 -9.52 7.11 -0.70
CA GLY A 53 -10.63 6.28 -1.16
C GLY A 53 -11.98 6.75 -0.61
N MET A 54 -12.05 7.11 0.67
CA MET A 54 -13.25 7.68 1.30
C MET A 54 -13.62 9.04 0.69
N LEU A 55 -12.64 9.89 0.44
CA LEU A 55 -12.87 11.20 -0.20
C LEU A 55 -13.37 11.03 -1.64
N LEU A 56 -12.78 10.10 -2.41
CA LEU A 56 -13.26 9.74 -3.73
C LEU A 56 -14.68 9.14 -3.70
N LEU A 57 -15.03 8.35 -2.68
CA LEU A 57 -16.37 7.80 -2.52
C LEU A 57 -17.39 8.93 -2.28
N VAL A 58 -17.08 9.89 -1.41
CA VAL A 58 -17.93 11.07 -1.18
C VAL A 58 -18.12 11.86 -2.47
N LEU A 59 -17.06 12.11 -3.23
CA LEU A 59 -17.15 12.80 -4.53
C LEU A 59 -17.93 11.99 -5.57
N ALA A 60 -17.77 10.68 -5.58
CA ALA A 60 -18.47 9.76 -6.49
C ALA A 60 -19.97 9.67 -6.19
N ILE A 61 -20.41 9.94 -4.96
CA ILE A 61 -21.85 10.07 -4.63
C ILE A 61 -22.32 11.51 -4.91
N TYR A 62 -21.55 12.50 -4.48
CA TYR A 62 -21.95 13.90 -4.56
C TYR A 62 -22.04 14.42 -6.00
N GLY A 63 -21.12 14.03 -6.88
CA GLY A 63 -21.08 14.43 -8.29
C GLY A 63 -22.36 14.05 -9.05
N PRO A 64 -22.74 12.76 -9.09
CA PRO A 64 -23.96 12.29 -9.72
C PRO A 64 -25.23 12.84 -9.06
N CYS A 65 -25.28 12.96 -7.72
CA CYS A 65 -26.43 13.56 -7.05
C CYS A 65 -26.61 15.04 -7.40
N ARG A 66 -25.51 15.79 -7.51
CA ARG A 66 -25.54 17.20 -7.93
C ARG A 66 -25.95 17.32 -9.40
N PHE A 67 -25.42 16.46 -10.26
CA PHE A 67 -25.76 16.41 -11.69
C PHE A 67 -27.23 16.05 -11.92
N TYR A 68 -27.76 15.07 -11.18
CA TYR A 68 -29.17 14.71 -11.20
C TYR A 68 -30.07 15.88 -10.74
N ARG A 69 -29.69 16.57 -9.66
CA ARG A 69 -30.42 17.77 -9.21
C ARG A 69 -30.38 18.90 -10.23
N PHE A 70 -29.29 19.05 -10.97
CA PHE A 70 -29.17 20.05 -12.03
C PHE A 70 -30.09 19.74 -13.21
N LEU A 71 -30.05 18.49 -13.73
CA LEU A 71 -30.91 18.04 -14.81
C LEU A 71 -32.41 18.05 -14.46
N LYS A 72 -32.76 17.72 -13.21
CA LYS A 72 -34.15 17.77 -12.74
C LYS A 72 -34.71 19.20 -12.67
N ASN A 73 -33.86 20.21 -12.54
CA ASN A 73 -34.28 21.61 -12.39
C ASN A 73 -34.51 22.30 -13.75
N GLU A 74 -34.07 21.68 -14.85
CA GLU A 74 -34.38 22.06 -16.23
C GLU A 74 -35.58 21.21 -16.69
N ASP A 75 -36.79 21.78 -16.60
CA ASP A 75 -38.12 21.15 -16.77
C ASP A 75 -38.44 20.55 -18.16
N SER A 76 -37.54 19.76 -18.75
CA SER A 76 -37.85 19.01 -19.97
C SER A 76 -37.00 17.75 -20.06
N VAL A 77 -37.53 16.58 -19.69
CA VAL A 77 -37.36 15.28 -20.38
C VAL A 77 -37.94 14.13 -19.52
N THR A 78 -39.03 13.56 -20.08
CA THR A 78 -39.66 12.24 -19.96
C THR A 78 -39.20 11.26 -18.86
N ASP A 79 -40.18 10.86 -18.04
CA ASP A 79 -40.14 10.09 -16.78
C ASP A 79 -39.64 8.62 -16.82
N GLY A 80 -38.68 8.27 -17.67
CA GLY A 80 -38.09 6.91 -17.67
C GLY A 80 -36.61 6.88 -18.03
N ASP A 81 -36.25 7.51 -19.15
CA ASP A 81 -34.88 7.45 -19.69
C ASP A 81 -33.87 8.21 -18.82
N THR A 82 -34.25 9.36 -18.26
CA THR A 82 -33.37 10.19 -17.41
C THR A 82 -32.98 9.46 -16.11
N ILE A 83 -33.91 8.68 -15.54
CA ILE A 83 -33.67 7.89 -14.33
C ILE A 83 -32.73 6.72 -14.63
N GLY A 84 -32.91 6.06 -15.78
CA GLY A 84 -32.02 4.97 -16.24
C GLY A 84 -30.57 5.44 -16.44
N ILE A 85 -30.38 6.58 -17.12
CA ILE A 85 -29.05 7.17 -17.34
C ILE A 85 -28.40 7.56 -16.01
N SER A 86 -29.15 8.17 -15.08
CA SER A 86 -28.64 8.55 -13.76
C SER A 86 -28.19 7.33 -12.93
N LEU A 87 -28.95 6.23 -12.96
CA LEU A 87 -28.60 5.00 -12.24
C LEU A 87 -27.35 4.33 -12.84
N MET A 88 -27.21 4.33 -14.16
CA MET A 88 -26.01 3.83 -14.83
C MET A 88 -24.77 4.65 -14.44
N VAL A 89 -24.85 5.98 -14.51
CA VAL A 89 -23.73 6.87 -14.14
C VAL A 89 -23.33 6.71 -12.68
N LEU A 90 -24.30 6.60 -11.77
CA LEU A 90 -24.04 6.40 -10.34
C LEU A 90 -23.38 5.03 -10.07
N SER A 91 -23.83 3.98 -10.76
CA SER A 91 -23.25 2.64 -10.65
C SER A 91 -21.79 2.60 -11.12
N PHE A 92 -21.49 3.21 -12.28
CA PHE A 92 -20.12 3.28 -12.79
C PHE A 92 -19.20 4.13 -11.92
N SER A 93 -19.70 5.25 -11.39
CA SER A 93 -18.92 6.14 -10.53
C SER A 93 -18.51 5.49 -9.20
N LEU A 94 -19.27 4.49 -8.70
CA LEU A 94 -18.97 3.80 -7.44
C LEU A 94 -17.94 2.69 -7.58
N ILE A 95 -17.72 2.13 -8.78
CA ILE A 95 -16.79 1.01 -8.99
C ILE A 95 -15.35 1.42 -8.60
N VAL A 96 -14.90 2.58 -9.07
CA VAL A 96 -13.53 3.07 -8.86
C VAL A 96 -13.20 3.22 -7.36
N PRO A 97 -13.96 3.97 -6.55
CA PRO A 97 -13.66 4.12 -5.12
C PRO A 97 -13.80 2.80 -4.34
N VAL A 98 -14.72 1.91 -4.72
CA VAL A 98 -14.86 0.58 -4.08
C VAL A 98 -13.62 -0.28 -4.32
N VAL A 99 -13.07 -0.27 -5.54
CA VAL A 99 -11.82 -0.99 -5.84
C VAL A 99 -10.64 -0.40 -5.09
N VAL A 100 -10.53 0.94 -5.04
CA VAL A 100 -9.44 1.62 -4.30
C VAL A 100 -9.49 1.31 -2.81
N LEU A 101 -10.67 1.25 -2.20
CA LEU A 101 -10.85 0.87 -0.78
C LEU A 101 -10.59 -0.63 -0.55
N GLY A 102 -11.08 -1.49 -1.45
CA GLY A 102 -10.95 -2.96 -1.34
C GLY A 102 -9.52 -3.47 -1.56
N CYS A 103 -8.74 -2.79 -2.40
CA CYS A 103 -7.32 -3.14 -2.61
C CYS A 103 -6.41 -2.65 -1.47
N ASN A 104 -6.91 -1.76 -0.59
CA ASN A 104 -6.09 -1.12 0.44
C ASN A 104 -6.38 -1.64 1.86
N LEU A 105 -6.43 -2.97 2.01
CA LEU A 105 -6.70 -3.67 3.27
C LEU A 105 -5.43 -4.12 4.00
N THR A 106 -4.28 -3.54 3.67
CA THR A 106 -2.97 -3.91 4.23
C THR A 106 -2.93 -3.70 5.75
N TRP A 107 -3.64 -2.69 6.25
CA TRP A 107 -3.78 -2.45 7.68
C TRP A 107 -4.44 -3.63 8.45
N ILE A 108 -5.38 -4.35 7.82
CA ILE A 108 -6.02 -5.55 8.41
C ILE A 108 -5.01 -6.70 8.47
N LYS A 109 -4.19 -6.88 7.43
CA LYS A 109 -3.14 -7.91 7.38
C LYS A 109 -2.10 -7.70 8.50
N ILE A 110 -1.74 -6.45 8.77
CA ILE A 110 -0.82 -6.07 9.85
C ILE A 110 -1.41 -6.43 11.23
N TYR A 111 -2.72 -6.22 11.42
CA TYR A 111 -3.38 -6.49 12.70
C TYR A 111 -3.57 -7.98 12.99
N ILE A 112 -3.93 -8.80 11.99
CA ILE A 112 -4.24 -10.22 12.18
C ILE A 112 -2.98 -11.10 12.30
N ALA A 113 -1.97 -10.87 11.45
CA ALA A 113 -0.81 -11.76 11.36
C ALA A 113 0.50 -10.98 11.09
N PRO A 114 1.01 -10.23 12.07
CA PRO A 114 2.17 -9.36 11.88
C PRO A 114 3.40 -10.13 11.37
N LYS A 115 3.74 -11.29 11.95
CA LYS A 115 4.92 -12.07 11.53
C LYS A 115 4.83 -12.59 10.09
N LEU A 116 3.63 -12.97 9.67
CA LEU A 116 3.36 -13.49 8.32
C LEU A 116 3.44 -12.37 7.27
N PHE A 117 2.99 -11.16 7.65
CA PHE A 117 3.16 -9.95 6.85
C PHE A 117 4.63 -9.61 6.57
N LEU A 118 5.51 -9.69 7.58
CA LEU A 118 6.94 -9.43 7.38
C LEU A 118 7.58 -10.41 6.39
N ILE A 119 7.22 -11.69 6.44
CA ILE A 119 7.75 -12.70 5.52
C ILE A 119 7.29 -12.40 4.08
N SER A 120 6.02 -12.04 3.90
CA SER A 120 5.50 -11.61 2.59
C SER A 120 6.21 -10.36 2.08
N TYR A 121 6.38 -9.36 2.95
CA TYR A 121 7.07 -8.10 2.60
C TYR A 121 8.52 -8.34 2.19
N LEU A 122 9.26 -9.15 2.95
CA LEU A 122 10.63 -9.52 2.63
C LEU A 122 10.71 -10.32 1.33
N SER A 123 9.75 -11.23 1.08
CA SER A 123 9.70 -11.99 -0.17
C SER A 123 9.41 -11.11 -1.39
N ASP A 124 8.58 -10.08 -1.25
CA ASP A 124 8.30 -9.12 -2.32
C ASP A 124 9.48 -8.16 -2.53
N LEU A 125 10.25 -7.85 -1.48
CA LEU A 125 11.44 -7.00 -1.58
C LEU A 125 12.63 -7.69 -2.28
N ILE A 126 12.70 -9.02 -2.20
CA ILE A 126 13.79 -9.83 -2.82
C ILE A 126 13.49 -10.12 -4.30
N LYS A 127 12.23 -10.02 -4.73
CA LYS A 127 11.82 -10.16 -6.14
C LYS A 127 12.20 -8.95 -6.97
#